data_AF-A0A2X2C377-F1
#
_entry.id   AF-A0A2X2C377-F1
#
_cell.length_a   1.000
_cell.length_b   1.000
_cell.length_c   1.000
_cell.angle_alpha   90.00
_cell.angle_beta   90.00
_cell.angle_gamma   90.00
#
_symmetry.space_group_name_H-M   'P 1'
#
loop_
_entity.id
_entity.type
_entity.pdbx_description
1 polymer ?
#
loop_
_entity_poly.entity_id
_entity_poly.type
_entity_poly.pdbx_seq_one_letter_code
_entity_poly.pdbx_strand_id
1 'polypeptide(L)' 'MGTAKVIREMYPKAHFVTIFAKPEGRPLVDDFVVDIPQNTWIEQPWDMGVMFVPPVCDKK' A
#
# COMPACT_ATOMS: atom_id res chain seq x y z
N MET A 1 0.43 14.76 9.41
CA MET A 1 -0.35 15.16 8.21
C MET A 1 -0.18 14.05 7.17
N GLY A 2 -1.27 13.52 6.60
CA GLY A 2 -1.22 12.35 5.70
C GLY A 2 -1.74 12.67 4.30
N THR A 3 -1.21 11.97 3.29
CA THR A 3 -1.47 12.23 1.85
C THR A 3 -2.96 12.26 1.49
N ALA A 4 -3.76 11.33 2.01
CA ALA A 4 -5.20 11.27 1.73
C ALA A 4 -5.96 12.53 2.18
N LYS A 5 -5.56 13.15 3.30
CA LYS A 5 -6.18 14.38 3.79
C LYS A 5 -5.94 15.56 2.84
N VAL A 6 -4.69 15.68 2.37
CA VAL A 6 -4.30 16.75 1.43
C VAL A 6 -5.02 16.58 0.09
N ILE A 7 -5.11 15.35 -0.42
CA ILE A 7 -5.85 15.06 -1.66
C ILE A 7 -7.32 15.47 -1.51
N ARG A 8 -7.97 15.17 -0.38
CA ARG A 8 -9.36 15.54 -0.16
C ARG A 8 -9.58 17.06 -0.11
N GLU A 9 -8.64 17.81 0.45
CA GLU A 9 -8.67 19.27 0.45
C GLU A 9 -8.52 19.86 -0.96
N MET A 10 -7.64 19.28 -1.79
CA MET A 10 -7.42 19.73 -3.17
C MET A 10 -8.58 19.36 -4.11
N TYR A 11 -9.17 18.19 -3.93
CA TYR A 11 -10.20 17.63 -4.82
C TYR A 11 -11.45 17.20 -4.04
N PRO A 12 -12.19 18.15 -3.44
CA PRO A 12 -13.29 17.83 -2.52
C PRO A 12 -14.49 17.13 -3.18
N LYS A 13 -14.59 17.22 -4.52
CA LYS A 13 -15.69 16.62 -5.30
C LYS A 13 -15.29 15.34 -6.02
N ALA A 14 -14.03 14.93 -5.96
CA ALA A 14 -13.57 13.72 -6.63
C ALA A 14 -13.97 12.48 -5.84
N HIS A 15 -14.26 11.39 -6.56
CA HIS A 15 -14.39 10.06 -5.97
C HIS A 15 -12.99 9.46 -5.80
N PHE A 16 -12.49 9.44 -4.57
CA PHE A 16 -11.12 9.08 -4.24
C PHE A 16 -11.05 7.63 -3.74
N VAL A 17 -10.37 6.77 -4.50
CA VAL A 17 -10.30 5.33 -4.24
C VAL A 17 -8.86 4.83 -4.13
N THR A 18 -8.65 3.73 -3.40
CA THR A 18 -7.33 3.07 -3.28
C THR A 18 -7.43 1.55 -3.44
N ILE A 19 -6.31 0.88 -3.75
CA ILE A 19 -6.31 -0.60 -3.79
C ILE A 19 -6.27 -1.18 -2.38
N PHE A 20 -5.43 -0.63 -1.52
CA PHE A 20 -5.26 -1.05 -0.12
C PHE A 20 -5.65 0.08 0.82
N ALA A 21 -6.29 -0.26 1.94
CA ALA A 21 -6.56 0.69 3.02
C ALA A 21 -6.16 0.11 4.38
N LYS A 22 -5.47 0.92 5.18
CA LYS A 22 -5.20 0.64 6.60
C LYS A 22 -6.28 1.29 7.49
N PRO A 23 -6.56 0.76 8.69
CA PRO A 23 -7.64 1.25 9.56
C PRO A 23 -7.67 2.77 9.76
N GLU A 24 -6.53 3.41 9.99
CA GLU A 24 -6.47 4.86 10.21
C GLU A 24 -6.71 5.70 8.95
N GLY A 25 -6.40 5.15 7.77
CA GLY A 25 -6.57 5.82 6.48
C GLY A 25 -7.92 5.57 5.81
N ARG A 26 -8.60 4.48 6.18
CA ARG A 26 -9.88 4.05 5.60
C ARG A 26 -10.99 5.13 5.62
N PRO A 27 -11.16 5.95 6.68
CA PRO A 27 -12.19 6.98 6.69
C PRO A 27 -11.95 8.14 5.70
N LEU A 28 -10.77 8.22 5.07
CA LEU A 28 -10.37 9.34 4.20
C LEU A 28 -10.62 9.07 2.71
N VAL A 29 -10.90 7.82 2.34
CA VAL A 29 -11.16 7.36 0.97
C VAL A 29 -12.64 7.02 0.82
N ASP A 30 -13.16 7.12 -0.40
CA ASP A 30 -14.55 6.81 -0.70
C ASP A 30 -14.78 5.31 -0.95
N ASP A 31 -13.79 4.62 -1.51
CA ASP A 31 -13.82 3.16 -1.73
C ASP A 31 -12.41 2.56 -1.75
N PHE A 32 -12.31 1.27 -1.48
CA PHE A 32 -11.07 0.50 -1.57
C PHE A 32 -11.32 -1.00 -1.71
N VAL A 33 -10.32 -1.74 -2.20
CA VAL A 33 -10.50 -3.19 -2.51
C VAL A 33 -10.10 -4.09 -1.33
N VAL A 34 -8.95 -3.84 -0.70
CA VAL A 34 -8.39 -4.76 0.30
C VAL A 34 -8.08 -4.02 1.61
N ASP A 35 -8.65 -4.54 2.70
CA ASP A 35 -8.31 -4.15 4.06
C ASP A 35 -6.97 -4.76 4.49
N ILE A 36 -6.09 -3.92 5.02
CA ILE A 36 -4.77 -4.35 5.51
C ILE A 36 -4.60 -3.91 6.97
N PRO A 37 -4.18 -4.80 7.89
CA PRO A 37 -3.89 -4.41 9.26
C PRO A 37 -2.91 -3.24 9.36
N GLN A 38 -3.09 -2.39 10.37
CA GLN A 38 -2.30 -1.16 10.52
C GLN A 38 -0.78 -1.42 10.57
N ASN A 39 -0.38 -2.51 11.23
CA ASN A 39 1.01 -2.93 11.42
C ASN A 39 1.57 -3.80 10.29
N THR A 40 0.81 -4.08 9.24
CA THR A 40 1.32 -4.86 8.09
C THR A 40 2.32 -4.04 7.29
N TRP A 41 3.47 -4.66 6.99
CA TRP A 41 4.43 -4.19 6.02
C TRP A 41 4.04 -4.68 4.63
N ILE A 42 3.85 -3.75 3.68
CA ILE A 42 3.44 -4.06 2.30
C ILE A 42 4.65 -3.78 1.40
N GLU A 43 5.08 -4.79 0.64
CA GLU A 43 6.02 -4.60 -0.47
C GLU A 43 5.22 -4.58 -1.77
N GLN A 44 5.37 -3.51 -2.56
CA GLN A 44 4.67 -3.42 -3.83
C GLN A 44 5.44 -4.14 -4.93
N PRO A 45 4.78 -4.66 -5.97
CA PRO A 45 5.46 -5.42 -7.02
C PRO A 45 6.58 -4.64 -7.73
N TRP A 46 6.46 -3.31 -7.82
CA TRP A 46 7.45 -2.43 -8.44
C TRP A 46 8.66 -2.12 -7.54
N ASP A 47 8.56 -2.37 -6.23
CA ASP A 47 9.69 -2.29 -5.31
C ASP A 47 10.48 -3.61 -5.28
N MET A 48 9.92 -4.68 -5.85
CA MET A 48 10.54 -5.99 -5.97
C MET A 48 11.18 -6.18 -7.35
N GLY A 49 12.12 -7.12 -7.45
CA GLY A 49 12.78 -7.45 -8.72
C GLY A 49 13.34 -8.87 -8.72
N VAL A 50 13.57 -9.40 -9.93
CA VAL A 50 14.25 -10.70 -10.09
C VAL A 50 15.74 -10.51 -9.82
N MET A 51 16.21 -11.15 -8.76
CA MET A 51 17.59 -11.06 -8.28
C MET A 51 18.16 -12.46 -8.10
N PHE A 52 19.47 -12.60 -8.26
CA PHE A 52 20.14 -13.85 -7.92
C PHE A 52 20.02 -14.11 -6.41
N VAL A 53 19.53 -15.29 -6.05
CA VAL A 53 19.53 -15.79 -4.67
C VAL A 53 20.46 -17.01 -4.64
N PRO A 54 21.49 -17.03 -3.78
CA PRO A 54 22.39 -18.16 -3.65
C PRO A 54 21.64 -19.47 -3.34
N PRO A 55 22.17 -20.64 -3.78
CA PRO A 55 21.63 -21.94 -3.38
C PRO A 55 21.58 -22.07 -1.85
N VAL A 56 20.56 -22.76 -1.35
CA VAL A 56 20.35 -22.98 0.10
C VAL A 56 21.47 -23.86 0.73
N CYS A 57 22.13 -24.71 -0.06
CA CYS A 57 23.22 -25.55 0.39
C CYS A 57 24.30 -25.66 -0.68
N ASP A 58 25.56 -25.56 -0.26
CA ASP A 58 26.71 -25.84 -1.11
C ASP A 58 26.93 -27.35 -1.25
N LYS A 59 27.20 -27.82 -2.48
CA LYS A 59 27.75 -29.16 -2.66
C LYS A 59 29.18 -29.16 -2.12
N LYS A 60 29.39 -29.82 -0.99
CA LYS A 60 30.73 -30.24 -0.55
C LYS A 60 31.40 -31.11 -1.61
#